data_AF-A0A235HUZ9-F1
#
_entry.id   AF-A0A235HUZ9-F1
#
_cell.length_a   1.000
_cell.length_b   1.000
_cell.length_c   1.000
_cell.angle_alpha   90.00
_cell.angle_beta   90.00
_cell.angle_gamma   90.00
#
_symmetry.space_group_name_H-M   'P 1'
#
loop_
_entity.id
_entity.type
_entity.pdbx_description
1 polymer ?
#
loop_
_entity_poly.entity_id
_entity_poly.type
_entity_poly.pdbx_seq_one_letter_code
_entity_poly.pdbx_strand_id
1 'polypeptide(L)'
;MATWQCVKQCGACCNLEPADRPDLDEYLSPPELELYFSMVGEDGWCVNFDQTTRECRIYADRPRFCRVESEVFQDMYGVEPEEVNDFAIDCCRQQIEGVYGDRSLEILRFDKAVGL
;
A
#
# COMPACT_ATOMS: atom_id res chain seq x y z
N MET A 1 -4.23 8.68 19.46
CA MET A 1 -3.68 8.52 18.11
C MET A 1 -4.06 7.14 17.66
N ALA A 2 -4.57 7.01 16.45
CA ALA A 2 -4.82 5.70 15.85
C ALA A 2 -3.47 5.01 15.60
N THR A 3 -3.42 3.70 15.72
CA THR A 3 -2.23 2.92 15.34
C THR A 3 -2.53 2.26 14.01
N TRP A 4 -1.69 2.53 13.02
CA TRP A 4 -1.83 1.90 11.72
C TRP A 4 -1.66 0.39 11.82
N GLN A 5 -2.52 -0.35 11.11
CA GLN A 5 -2.30 -1.77 10.87
C GLN A 5 -2.88 -2.20 9.52
N CYS A 6 -2.20 -3.14 8.87
CA CYS A 6 -2.71 -3.80 7.68
C CYS A 6 -3.92 -4.68 8.02
N VAL A 7 -4.96 -4.67 7.17
CA VAL A 7 -6.15 -5.51 7.32
C VAL A 7 -6.23 -6.58 6.25
N LYS A 8 -6.73 -7.76 6.63
CA LYS A 8 -6.98 -8.87 5.70
C LYS A 8 -8.13 -8.55 4.75
N GLN A 9 -8.11 -9.23 3.59
CA GLN A 9 -9.13 -9.11 2.54
C GLN A 9 -9.30 -7.70 1.94
N CYS A 10 -8.27 -6.86 2.06
CA CYS A 10 -8.22 -5.53 1.43
C CYS A 10 -7.45 -5.58 0.11
N GLY A 11 -6.12 -5.70 0.15
CA GLY A 11 -5.31 -5.79 -1.06
C GLY A 11 -5.21 -4.51 -1.90
N ALA A 12 -5.79 -3.37 -1.47
CA ALA A 12 -5.78 -2.13 -2.27
C ALA A 12 -4.36 -1.65 -2.63
N CYS A 13 -3.39 -1.85 -1.73
CA CYS A 13 -1.98 -1.53 -1.98
C CYS A 13 -1.33 -2.40 -3.07
N CYS A 14 -1.95 -3.52 -3.46
CA CYS A 14 -1.52 -4.39 -4.55
C CYS A 14 -2.07 -3.96 -5.92
N ASN A 15 -2.94 -2.95 -5.99
CA ASN A 15 -3.17 -2.25 -7.24
C ASN A 15 -1.97 -1.32 -7.47
N LEU A 16 -1.17 -1.65 -8.48
CA LEU A 16 0.11 -1.04 -8.80
C LEU A 16 0.08 -0.35 -10.17
N GLU A 17 -1.09 0.11 -10.62
CA GLU A 17 -1.25 0.77 -11.92
C GLU A 17 -0.31 1.99 -12.02
N PRO A 18 0.72 1.96 -12.91
CA PRO A 18 1.67 3.06 -13.01
C PRO A 18 1.04 4.37 -13.47
N ALA A 19 -0.04 4.31 -14.26
CA ALA A 19 -0.74 5.52 -14.69
C ALA A 19 -1.33 6.33 -13.51
N ASP A 20 -1.64 5.67 -12.40
CA ASP A 20 -2.14 6.30 -11.18
C ASP A 20 -1.00 6.82 -10.27
N ARG A 21 0.26 6.57 -10.63
CA ARG A 21 1.46 6.92 -9.84
C ARG A 21 2.57 7.50 -10.72
N PRO A 22 2.38 8.71 -11.30
CA PRO A 22 3.34 9.31 -12.22
C PRO A 22 4.70 9.60 -11.58
N ASP A 23 4.75 9.80 -10.26
CA ASP A 23 5.93 10.27 -9.52
C ASP A 23 6.68 9.13 -8.81
N LEU A 24 6.56 7.88 -9.28
CA LEU A 24 7.21 6.70 -8.67
C LEU A 24 8.73 6.86 -8.55
N ASP A 25 9.37 7.55 -9.48
CA ASP A 25 10.81 7.79 -9.52
C ASP A 25 11.29 8.86 -8.52
N GLU A 26 10.38 9.60 -7.89
CA GLU A 26 10.72 10.54 -6.82
C GLU A 26 11.03 9.82 -5.49
N TYR A 27 10.46 8.64 -5.26
CA TYR A 27 10.55 7.93 -3.97
C TYR A 27 11.01 6.46 -4.08
N LEU A 28 11.20 5.93 -5.30
CA LEU A 28 11.82 4.62 -5.53
C LEU A 28 13.17 4.78 -6.21
N SER A 29 14.17 4.04 -5.73
CA SER A 29 15.46 3.95 -6.41
C SER A 29 15.33 3.19 -7.76
N PRO A 30 16.27 3.36 -8.71
CA PRO A 30 16.20 2.64 -9.99
C PRO A 30 16.05 1.10 -9.87
N PRO A 31 16.76 0.41 -8.96
CA PRO A 31 16.54 -1.03 -8.74
C PRO A 31 15.16 -1.36 -8.17
N GLU A 32 14.59 -0.49 -7.33
CA GLU A 32 13.24 -0.67 -6.79
C GLU A 32 12.17 -0.42 -7.85
N LEU A 33 12.37 0.53 -8.76
CA LEU A 33 11.50 0.77 -9.91
C LEU A 33 11.48 -0.46 -10.83
N GLU A 34 12.65 -1.02 -11.16
CA GLU A 34 12.72 -2.24 -11.96
C GLU A 34 11.95 -3.39 -11.30
N LEU A 35 12.14 -3.58 -9.99
CA LEU A 35 11.39 -4.56 -9.22
C LEU A 35 9.89 -4.26 -9.21
N TYR A 36 9.49 -3.01 -8.97
CA TYR A 36 8.09 -2.57 -8.99
C TYR A 36 7.43 -2.95 -10.32
N PHE A 37 8.01 -2.54 -11.46
CA PHE A 37 7.45 -2.82 -12.77
C PHE A 37 7.41 -4.30 -13.10
N SER A 38 8.39 -5.10 -12.66
CA SER A 38 8.36 -6.56 -12.82
C SER A 38 7.21 -7.24 -12.05
N MET A 39 6.65 -6.56 -11.04
CA MET A 39 5.55 -7.04 -10.25
C MET A 39 4.19 -6.58 -10.79
N VAL A 40 4.11 -5.62 -11.71
CA VAL A 40 2.86 -5.12 -12.30
C VAL A 40 2.38 -6.07 -13.39
N GLY A 41 1.17 -6.63 -13.21
CA GLY A 41 0.48 -7.43 -14.21
C GLY A 41 -0.17 -6.58 -15.30
N GLU A 42 -0.65 -7.22 -16.37
CA GLU A 42 -1.32 -6.54 -17.49
C GLU A 42 -2.59 -5.78 -17.09
N ASP A 43 -3.20 -6.15 -15.95
CA ASP A 43 -4.38 -5.51 -15.37
C ASP A 43 -4.06 -4.42 -14.34
N GLY A 44 -2.78 -4.04 -14.21
CA GLY A 44 -2.30 -3.06 -13.23
C GLY A 44 -2.16 -3.63 -11.81
N TRP A 45 -2.52 -4.91 -11.57
CA TRP A 45 -2.40 -5.52 -10.25
C TRP A 45 -1.08 -6.25 -10.07
N CYS A 46 -0.60 -6.30 -8.83
CA CYS A 46 0.58 -7.06 -8.49
C CYS A 46 0.40 -8.55 -8.85
N VAL A 47 1.34 -9.14 -9.59
CA VAL A 47 1.31 -10.56 -10.00
C VAL A 47 1.31 -11.54 -8.81
N ASN A 48 1.71 -11.07 -7.62
CA ASN A 48 1.71 -11.85 -6.39
C ASN A 48 0.41 -11.70 -5.57
N PHE A 49 -0.53 -10.88 -6.02
CA PHE A 49 -1.83 -10.70 -5.36
C PHE A 49 -2.77 -11.85 -5.69
N ASP A 50 -3.32 -12.48 -4.66
CA ASP A 50 -4.39 -13.46 -4.84
C ASP A 50 -5.75 -12.75 -4.88
N GLN A 51 -6.35 -12.63 -6.06
CA GLN A 51 -7.64 -11.96 -6.21
C GLN A 51 -8.80 -12.69 -5.50
N THR A 52 -8.67 -13.98 -5.20
CA THR A 52 -9.72 -14.77 -4.52
C THR A 52 -9.69 -14.52 -3.03
N THR A 53 -8.53 -14.66 -2.39
CA THR A 53 -8.40 -14.45 -0.94
C THR A 53 -8.18 -12.97 -0.58
N ARG A 54 -7.77 -12.17 -1.56
CA ARG A 54 -7.32 -10.77 -1.42
C ARG A 54 -6.17 -10.62 -0.46
N GLU A 55 -5.19 -11.51 -0.60
CA GLU A 55 -3.97 -11.53 0.19
C GLU A 55 -2.73 -11.55 -0.72
N CYS A 56 -1.62 -11.02 -0.21
CA CYS A 56 -0.33 -11.07 -0.89
C CYS A 56 0.31 -12.45 -0.67
N ARG A 57 0.62 -13.17 -1.75
CA ARG A 57 1.24 -14.52 -1.68
C ARG A 57 2.67 -14.51 -1.15
N ILE A 58 3.34 -13.35 -1.20
CA ILE A 58 4.70 -13.14 -0.71
C ILE A 58 4.74 -12.23 0.51
N TYR A 59 3.70 -12.22 1.35
CA TYR A 59 3.56 -11.24 2.44
C TYR A 59 4.81 -11.10 3.33
N ALA A 60 5.47 -12.23 3.62
CA ALA A 60 6.70 -12.31 4.40
C ALA A 60 7.93 -11.76 3.66
N ASP A 61 7.97 -11.92 2.34
CA ASP A 61 9.10 -11.59 1.46
C ASP A 61 8.85 -10.30 0.64
N ARG A 62 7.87 -9.49 1.07
CA ARG A 62 7.54 -8.23 0.37
C ARG A 62 8.77 -7.34 0.24
N PRO A 63 8.95 -6.68 -0.92
CA PRO A 63 9.98 -5.66 -1.08
C PRO A 63 9.72 -4.50 -0.13
N ARG A 64 10.77 -3.72 0.19
CA ARG A 64 10.67 -2.65 1.18
C ARG A 64 9.59 -1.62 0.86
N PHE A 65 9.41 -1.23 -0.40
CA PHE A 65 8.36 -0.28 -0.81
C PHE A 65 6.93 -0.78 -0.60
N CYS A 66 6.73 -2.09 -0.36
CA CYS A 66 5.43 -2.66 0.01
C CYS A 66 5.21 -2.76 1.53
N ARG A 67 6.16 -2.30 2.35
CA ARG A 67 6.14 -2.37 3.81
C ARG A 67 5.82 -1.00 4.39
N VAL A 68 4.90 -0.99 5.35
CA VAL A 68 4.58 0.20 6.12
C VAL A 68 5.32 0.10 7.43
N GLU A 69 6.58 0.51 7.37
CA GLU A 69 7.54 0.48 8.48
C GLU A 69 8.16 1.88 8.56
N SER A 70 8.43 2.36 9.78
CA SER A 70 8.87 3.75 9.99
C SER A 70 10.14 4.10 9.22
N GLU A 71 11.14 3.22 9.21
CA GLU A 71 12.39 3.42 8.47
C GLU A 71 12.15 3.53 6.96
N VAL A 72 11.25 2.71 6.41
CA VAL A 72 10.89 2.75 4.99
C VAL A 72 10.22 4.08 4.63
N PHE A 73 9.28 4.55 5.46
CA PHE A 73 8.55 5.80 5.21
C PHE A 73 9.43 7.03 5.41
N GLN A 74 10.37 6.99 6.35
CA GLN A 74 11.38 8.03 6.50
C GLN A 74 12.26 8.12 5.25
N ASP A 75 12.76 6.99 4.76
CA ASP A 75 13.60 6.95 3.55
C ASP A 75 12.86 7.41 2.28
N MET A 76 11.60 6.98 2.11
CA MET A 76 10.84 7.23 0.87
C MET A 76 10.17 8.60 0.84
N TYR A 77 9.68 9.08 1.99
CA TYR A 77 8.81 10.24 2.05
C TYR A 77 9.29 11.32 3.03
N GLY A 78 10.39 11.07 3.77
CA GLY A 78 10.87 11.99 4.80
C GLY A 78 9.91 12.14 6.00
N VAL A 79 9.03 11.16 6.22
CA VAL A 79 8.05 11.17 7.31
C VAL A 79 8.72 10.78 8.62
N GLU A 80 8.55 11.61 9.66
CA GLU A 80 9.13 11.34 10.98
C GLU A 80 8.41 10.15 11.66
N PRO A 81 9.11 9.33 12.47
CA PRO A 81 8.55 8.13 13.08
C PRO A 81 7.24 8.34 13.85
N GLU A 82 7.08 9.51 14.49
CA GLU A 82 5.88 9.89 15.24
C GLU A 82 4.66 10.15 14.33
N GLU A 83 4.89 10.52 13.08
CA GLU A 83 3.86 10.88 12.09
C GLU A 83 3.44 9.69 11.20
N VAL A 84 4.22 8.59 11.21
CA VAL A 84 4.01 7.42 10.35
C VAL A 84 2.61 6.83 10.48
N ASN A 85 2.05 6.76 11.69
CA ASN A 85 0.71 6.19 11.87
C ASN A 85 -0.36 6.99 11.13
N ASP A 86 -0.39 8.31 11.33
CA ASP A 86 -1.39 9.18 10.73
C ASP A 86 -1.19 9.24 9.21
N PHE A 87 0.05 9.38 8.75
CA PHE A 87 0.38 9.39 7.32
C PHE A 87 0.01 8.07 6.63
N ALA A 88 0.37 6.92 7.22
CA ALA A 88 0.06 5.61 6.63
C ALA A 88 -1.45 5.31 6.64
N ILE A 89 -2.18 5.80 7.65
CA ILE A 89 -3.65 5.71 7.69
C ILE A 89 -4.24 6.48 6.52
N ASP A 90 -3.82 7.72 6.31
CA ASP A 90 -4.32 8.55 5.21
C ASP A 90 -3.98 7.95 3.84
N CYS A 91 -2.75 7.47 3.64
CA CYS A 91 -2.37 6.76 2.41
C CYS A 91 -3.24 5.52 2.16
N CYS A 92 -3.49 4.72 3.20
CA CYS A 92 -4.32 3.52 3.07
C CYS A 92 -5.79 3.86 2.77
N ARG A 93 -6.35 4.89 3.41
CA ARG A 93 -7.73 5.32 3.13
C ARG A 93 -7.85 5.81 1.69
N GLN A 94 -6.98 6.72 1.25
CA GLN A 94 -6.98 7.22 -0.13
C GLN A 94 -6.86 6.08 -1.15
N GLN A 95 -5.94 5.14 -0.94
CA GLN A 95 -5.76 4.00 -1.85
C GLN A 95 -6.97 3.06 -1.85
N ILE A 96 -7.55 2.77 -0.69
CA ILE A 96 -8.75 1.92 -0.58
C ILE A 96 -9.93 2.58 -1.27
N GLU A 97 -10.14 3.88 -1.05
CA GLU A 97 -11.22 4.65 -1.66
C GLU A 97 -11.05 4.74 -3.18
N GLY A 98 -9.83 4.94 -3.69
CA GLY A 98 -9.54 4.95 -5.12
C GLY A 98 -9.83 3.61 -5.80
N VAL A 99 -9.52 2.49 -5.13
CA VAL A 99 -9.68 1.15 -5.70
C VAL A 99 -11.11 0.61 -5.55
N TYR A 100 -11.74 0.81 -4.39
CA TYR A 100 -13.01 0.17 -4.02
C TYR A 100 -14.16 1.14 -3.77
N GLY A 101 -13.89 2.44 -3.64
CA GLY A 101 -14.87 3.47 -3.30
C GLY A 101 -14.95 3.78 -1.80
N ASP A 102 -15.51 4.96 -1.51
CA ASP A 102 -15.68 5.56 -0.17
C ASP A 102 -16.68 4.85 0.75
N ARG A 103 -17.43 3.88 0.22
CA ARG A 103 -18.42 3.07 0.96
C ARG A 103 -18.14 1.57 0.89
N SER A 104 -16.91 1.22 0.54
CA SER A 104 -16.48 -0.17 0.39
C SER A 104 -16.46 -0.91 1.74
N LEU A 105 -16.47 -2.25 1.70
CA LEU A 105 -16.33 -3.02 2.94
C LEU A 105 -14.88 -2.95 3.47
N GLU A 106 -13.94 -2.64 2.59
CA GLU A 106 -12.52 -2.51 2.82
C GLU A 106 -12.23 -1.27 3.65
N ILE A 107 -12.79 -0.11 3.30
CA ILE A 107 -12.61 1.12 4.07
C ILE A 107 -13.23 0.97 5.46
N LEU A 108 -14.44 0.40 5.56
CA LEU A 108 -15.10 0.15 6.85
C LEU A 108 -14.32 -0.82 7.75
N ARG A 109 -13.70 -1.85 7.18
CA ARG A 109 -12.83 -2.78 7.95
C ARG A 109 -11.55 -2.10 8.40
N PHE A 110 -10.95 -1.29 7.52
CA PHE A 110 -9.72 -0.57 7.81
C PHE A 110 -9.93 0.45 8.92
N ASP A 111 -10.91 1.35 8.78
CA ASP A 111 -11.24 2.38 9.77
C ASP A 111 -11.51 1.77 11.14
N LYS A 112 -12.32 0.70 11.18
CA LYS A 112 -12.57 -0.05 12.42
C LYS A 112 -11.29 -0.61 13.05
N ALA A 113 -10.35 -1.11 12.24
CA ALA A 113 -9.11 -1.70 12.73
C ALA A 113 -8.19 -0.62 13.32
N VAL A 114 -8.13 0.57 12.74
CA VAL A 114 -7.29 1.67 13.24
C VAL A 114 -7.99 2.54 14.30
N GLY A 115 -9.29 2.33 14.51
CA GLY A 115 -10.07 2.97 15.58
C GLY A 115 -10.72 4.30 15.16
N LEU A 116 -11.11 4.41 13.90
CA LEU A 116 -11.87 5.54 13.32
C LEU A 116 -13.36 5.23 13.20
#